data_AF-A0A7R9R0X6-F1
#
_entry.id   AF-A0A7R9R0X6-F1
#
_cell.length_a   1.000
_cell.length_b   1.000
_cell.length_c   1.000
_cell.angle_alpha   90.00
_cell.angle_beta   90.00
_cell.angle_gamma   90.00
#
_symmetry.space_group_name_H-M   'P 1'
#
loop_
_entity.id
_entity.type
_entity.pdbx_description
1 polymer ?
#
loop_
_entity_poly.entity_id
_entity_poly.type
_entity_poly.pdbx_seq_one_letter_code
_entity_poly.pdbx_strand_id
1 'polypeptide(L)'
;MFRLYLRHKCLSVGLNRLSSSGQRCDHRMASTLVIVDHNNSNLSKVTLNTISAAKQIGPDVSCLVFGTKVAEVVQSLSKVKDIKKILVAESDVFKGFLPEVLAPLVVSTQKQFNFTHIMSGSTAVGKNLIPRVAAQLDVSPISEVTAVKSEDTFVRPVYAGNALQTIKVLDAIKVLTV
;
A
#
# COMPACT_ATOMS: atom_id res chain seq x y z
N MET A 1 -9.25 11.21 -16.34
CA MET A 1 -9.61 11.52 -14.93
C MET A 1 -10.16 10.24 -14.31
N PHE A 2 -9.36 9.50 -13.55
CA PHE A 2 -9.78 8.22 -12.96
C PHE A 2 -10.70 8.49 -11.75
N ARG A 3 -11.85 7.83 -11.70
CA ARG A 3 -12.83 8.00 -10.60
C ARG A 3 -12.57 6.92 -9.55
N LEU A 4 -11.86 7.25 -8.47
CA LEU A 4 -11.74 6.37 -7.31
C LEU A 4 -13.12 6.21 -6.65
N TYR A 5 -13.62 4.99 -6.56
CA TYR A 5 -14.79 4.67 -5.74
C TYR A 5 -14.33 4.22 -4.35
N LEU A 6 -14.77 4.93 -3.30
CA LEU A 6 -14.59 4.49 -1.91
C LEU A 6 -15.75 3.55 -1.53
N ARG A 7 -15.44 2.31 -1.16
CA ARG A 7 -16.35 1.46 -0.39
C ARG A 7 -15.94 1.48 1.08
N HIS A 8 -16.67 2.23 1.89
CA HIS A 8 -16.46 2.30 3.34
C HIS A 8 -17.06 1.06 4.04
N LYS A 9 -16.29 0.42 4.93
CA LYS A 9 -16.86 -0.34 6.04
C LYS A 9 -17.33 0.69 7.08
N CYS A 10 -18.64 0.79 7.27
CA CYS A 10 -19.24 1.67 8.27
C CYS A 10 -18.88 1.12 9.66
N LEU A 11 -18.01 1.83 10.38
CA LEU A 11 -17.81 1.69 11.83
C LEU A 11 -18.24 3.02 12.43
N SER A 12 -19.39 3.04 13.10
CA SER A 12 -19.82 4.19 13.89
C SER A 12 -18.92 4.29 15.12
N VAL A 13 -18.23 5.42 15.28
CA VAL A 13 -17.58 5.77 16.53
C VAL A 13 -18.00 7.19 16.86
N GLY A 14 -18.66 7.32 18.01
CA GLY A 14 -19.25 8.55 18.52
C GLY A 14 -18.25 9.67 18.70
N LEU A 15 -18.71 10.87 18.36
CA LEU A 15 -17.99 12.13 18.51
C LEU A 15 -18.01 12.52 20.00
N ASN A 16 -16.86 12.53 20.68
CA ASN A 16 -16.71 13.27 21.93
C ASN A 16 -15.60 14.32 21.79
N ARG A 17 -15.98 15.56 22.09
CA ARG A 17 -15.16 16.78 22.12
C ARG A 17 -14.08 16.66 23.19
N LEU A 18 -12.85 17.01 22.86
CA LEU A 18 -11.88 17.54 23.83
C LEU A 18 -11.09 18.69 23.19
N SER A 19 -11.20 19.85 23.83
CA SER A 19 -10.41 21.05 23.61
C SER A 19 -9.15 21.02 24.49
N SER A 20 -7.97 21.32 23.94
CA SER A 20 -6.95 22.16 24.60
C SER A 20 -5.67 22.25 23.74
N SER A 21 -5.09 23.44 23.79
CA SER A 21 -3.82 23.86 23.20
C SER A 21 -2.62 23.09 23.74
N GLY A 22 -1.80 22.56 22.85
CA GLY A 22 -0.51 21.93 23.13
C GLY A 22 0.14 21.58 21.79
N GLN A 23 1.44 21.80 21.67
CA GLN A 23 2.26 21.60 20.47
C GLN A 23 1.79 20.42 19.60
N ARG A 24 1.44 20.67 18.34
CA ARG A 24 1.25 19.61 17.35
C ARG A 24 2.61 19.01 17.05
N CYS A 25 3.03 18.02 17.84
CA CYS A 25 3.81 16.94 17.28
C CYS A 25 2.94 16.31 16.20
N ASP A 26 3.16 16.71 14.94
CA ASP A 26 2.55 16.09 13.76
C ASP A 26 3.15 14.68 13.60
N HIS A 27 2.97 13.83 14.61
CA HIS A 27 3.10 12.39 14.44
C HIS A 27 1.88 11.97 13.64
N ARG A 28 1.98 12.13 12.31
CA ARG A 28 1.01 11.56 11.40
C ARG A 28 1.00 10.06 11.71
N MET A 29 -0.14 9.52 12.14
CA MET A 29 -0.28 8.09 12.35
C MET A 29 0.17 7.34 11.09
N ALA A 30 1.00 6.32 11.26
CA ALA A 30 1.49 5.50 10.16
C ALA A 30 0.30 4.98 9.34
N SER A 31 0.29 5.31 8.05
CA SER A 31 -0.77 4.93 7.12
C SER A 31 -0.18 4.29 5.88
N THR A 32 -0.73 3.14 5.51
CA THR A 32 -0.15 2.25 4.52
C THR A 32 -1.11 2.04 3.36
N LEU A 33 -0.64 2.31 2.16
CA LEU A 33 -1.29 1.95 0.91
C LEU A 33 -0.76 0.61 0.41
N VAL A 34 -1.59 -0.43 0.42
CA VAL A 34 -1.28 -1.73 -0.15
C VAL A 34 -1.82 -1.79 -1.58
N ILE A 35 -0.93 -1.99 -2.54
CA ILE A 35 -1.23 -2.26 -3.94
C ILE A 35 -1.64 -3.73 -4.04
N VAL A 36 -2.90 -3.96 -4.42
CA VAL A 36 -3.48 -5.31 -4.46
C VAL A 36 -3.01 -6.04 -5.70
N ASP A 37 -2.46 -7.22 -5.50
CA ASP A 37 -2.13 -8.16 -6.57
C ASP A 37 -3.31 -9.13 -6.81
N HIS A 38 -3.75 -9.20 -8.07
CA HIS A 38 -4.86 -10.04 -8.51
C HIS A 38 -4.80 -10.26 -10.03
N ASN A 39 -5.59 -11.22 -10.53
CA ASN A 39 -5.75 -11.51 -11.97
C ASN A 39 -7.14 -11.12 -12.50
N ASN A 40 -7.67 -9.97 -12.05
CA ASN A 40 -9.05 -9.47 -12.24
C ASN A 40 -10.18 -10.30 -11.59
N SER A 41 -10.05 -11.63 -11.49
CA SER A 41 -11.05 -12.47 -10.81
C SER A 41 -10.66 -12.84 -9.39
N ASN A 42 -9.42 -13.31 -9.21
CA ASN A 42 -8.94 -13.87 -7.95
C ASN A 42 -7.89 -12.98 -7.29
N LEU A 43 -8.04 -12.82 -5.98
CA LEU A 43 -7.06 -12.15 -5.12
C LEU A 43 -5.83 -13.05 -4.92
N SER A 44 -4.63 -12.50 -5.15
CA SER A 44 -3.39 -13.23 -4.87
C SER A 44 -3.16 -13.39 -3.38
N LYS A 45 -2.63 -14.56 -2.96
CA LYS A 45 -2.24 -14.82 -1.57
C LYS A 45 -1.15 -13.85 -1.08
N VAL A 46 -0.29 -13.39 -2.00
CA VAL A 46 0.79 -12.44 -1.67
C VAL A 46 0.21 -11.16 -1.08
N THR A 47 -0.93 -10.68 -1.58
CA THR A 47 -1.61 -9.50 -1.03
C THR A 47 -1.96 -9.67 0.45
N LEU A 48 -2.35 -10.86 0.89
CA LEU A 48 -2.66 -11.13 2.30
C LEU A 48 -1.40 -11.05 3.19
N ASN A 49 -0.26 -11.49 2.66
CA ASN A 49 1.05 -11.36 3.33
C ASN A 49 1.44 -9.87 3.42
N THR A 50 1.28 -9.11 2.33
CA THR A 50 1.57 -7.67 2.31
C THR A 50 0.67 -6.91 3.29
N ILE A 51 -0.62 -7.24 3.38
CA ILE A 51 -1.53 -6.65 4.38
C ILE A 51 -1.07 -7.00 5.81
N SER A 52 -0.62 -8.23 6.04
CA SER A 52 -0.12 -8.64 7.35
C SER A 52 1.18 -7.92 7.73
N ALA A 53 2.07 -7.66 6.78
CA ALA A 53 3.26 -6.84 6.99
C ALA A 53 2.90 -5.36 7.23
N ALA A 54 1.94 -4.81 6.48
CA ALA A 54 1.44 -3.45 6.68
C ALA A 54 0.90 -3.23 8.10
N LYS A 55 0.25 -4.24 8.70
CA LYS A 55 -0.23 -4.17 10.10
C LYS A 55 0.88 -4.10 11.13
N GLN A 56 2.06 -4.65 10.84
CA GLN A 56 3.21 -4.55 11.74
C GLN A 56 3.73 -3.11 11.83
N ILE A 57 3.45 -2.29 10.80
CA ILE A 57 3.79 -0.87 10.75
C ILE A 57 2.73 -0.05 11.50
N GLY A 58 1.44 -0.31 11.24
CA GLY A 58 0.35 0.40 11.91
C GLY A 58 -1.05 -0.09 11.52
N PRO A 59 -2.09 0.38 12.24
CA PRO A 59 -3.47 -0.09 12.05
C PRO A 59 -4.17 0.53 10.82
N ASP A 60 -3.66 1.61 10.24
CA ASP A 60 -4.29 2.30 9.10
C ASP A 60 -3.83 1.70 7.77
N VAL A 61 -4.47 0.60 7.38
CA VAL A 61 -4.20 -0.08 6.11
C VAL A 61 -5.31 0.22 5.10
N SER A 62 -4.94 0.83 3.98
CA SER A 62 -5.79 1.08 2.82
C SER A 62 -5.33 0.22 1.64
N CYS A 63 -6.26 -0.36 0.89
CA CYS A 63 -5.95 -1.21 -0.27
C CYS A 63 -6.37 -0.52 -1.56
N LEU A 64 -5.51 -0.51 -2.57
CA LEU A 64 -5.81 -0.04 -3.93
C LEU A 64 -5.97 -1.23 -4.87
N VAL A 65 -7.15 -1.36 -5.44
CA VAL A 65 -7.50 -2.36 -6.47
C VAL A 65 -7.66 -1.63 -7.81
N PHE A 66 -7.00 -2.14 -8.85
CA PHE A 66 -7.04 -1.57 -10.20
C PHE A 66 -7.27 -2.67 -11.24
N GLY A 67 -8.04 -2.41 -12.28
CA GLY A 67 -8.24 -3.42 -13.32
C GLY A 67 -9.43 -3.10 -14.21
N THR A 68 -9.79 -4.06 -15.07
CA THR A 68 -10.92 -3.91 -15.99
C THR A 68 -12.24 -4.40 -15.40
N LYS A 69 -12.18 -5.42 -14.55
CA LYS A 69 -13.33 -6.00 -13.83
C LYS A 69 -12.82 -6.49 -12.48
N VAL A 70 -13.09 -5.76 -11.40
CA VAL A 70 -12.48 -6.04 -10.09
C VAL A 70 -13.49 -6.32 -8.97
N ALA A 71 -14.78 -6.44 -9.31
CA ALA A 71 -15.86 -6.66 -8.34
C ALA A 71 -15.63 -7.87 -7.42
N GLU A 72 -15.22 -9.01 -7.97
CA GLU A 72 -14.95 -10.27 -7.23
C GLU A 72 -13.75 -10.14 -6.29
N VAL A 73 -12.70 -9.45 -6.76
CA VAL A 73 -11.49 -9.17 -5.97
C VAL A 73 -11.83 -8.25 -4.80
N VAL A 74 -12.60 -7.19 -5.03
CA VAL A 74 -13.08 -6.26 -3.99
C VAL A 74 -13.96 -6.98 -2.98
N GLN A 75 -14.83 -7.89 -3.43
CA GLN A 75 -15.67 -8.70 -2.53
C GLN A 75 -14.80 -9.61 -1.66
N SER A 76 -13.79 -10.25 -2.23
CA SER A 76 -12.84 -11.09 -1.48
C SER A 76 -12.04 -10.27 -0.46
N LEU A 77 -11.52 -9.12 -0.87
CA LEU A 77 -10.81 -8.17 0.00
C LEU A 77 -11.68 -7.65 1.15
N SER A 78 -12.97 -7.40 0.92
CA SER A 78 -13.88 -6.90 1.95
C SER A 78 -14.05 -7.86 3.14
N LYS A 79 -13.81 -9.16 2.93
CA LYS A 79 -13.86 -10.21 3.96
C LYS A 79 -12.58 -10.26 4.78
N VAL A 80 -11.48 -9.69 4.28
CA VAL A 80 -10.21 -9.63 5.00
C VAL A 80 -10.34 -8.64 6.17
N LYS A 81 -9.79 -9.02 7.32
CA LYS A 81 -9.81 -8.21 8.54
C LYS A 81 -8.77 -7.09 8.49
N ASP A 82 -9.07 -6.00 9.20
CA ASP A 82 -8.18 -4.86 9.45
C ASP A 82 -7.74 -4.13 8.18
N ILE A 83 -8.67 -3.99 7.23
CA ILE A 83 -8.58 -3.03 6.14
C ILE A 83 -9.55 -1.90 6.45
N LYS A 84 -9.02 -0.68 6.51
CA LYS A 84 -9.80 0.52 6.79
C LYS A 84 -10.56 1.00 5.57
N LYS A 85 -9.90 0.98 4.39
CA LYS A 85 -10.46 1.51 3.14
C LYS A 85 -10.04 0.64 1.96
N ILE A 86 -10.96 0.46 1.01
CA ILE A 86 -10.68 -0.13 -0.29
C ILE A 86 -10.95 0.95 -1.33
N LEU A 87 -9.89 1.31 -2.06
CA LEU A 87 -9.91 2.24 -3.18
C LEU A 87 -9.97 1.41 -4.46
N VAL A 88 -10.93 1.71 -5.32
CA VAL A 88 -11.15 0.96 -6.56
C VAL A 88 -10.98 1.89 -7.75
N ALA A 89 -10.13 1.48 -8.69
CA ALA A 89 -9.94 2.13 -9.98
C ALA A 89 -10.24 1.12 -11.10
N GLU A 90 -11.44 1.18 -11.65
CA GLU A 90 -11.87 0.28 -12.73
C GLU A 90 -11.86 1.02 -14.08
N SER A 91 -11.14 0.47 -15.07
CA SER A 91 -11.06 1.01 -16.43
C SER A 91 -10.36 0.02 -17.36
N ASP A 92 -10.74 -0.02 -18.63
CA ASP A 92 -10.09 -0.82 -19.68
C ASP A 92 -8.61 -0.47 -19.89
N VAL A 93 -8.20 0.76 -19.52
CA VAL A 93 -6.81 1.23 -19.62
C VAL A 93 -5.87 0.40 -18.73
N PHE A 94 -6.40 -0.25 -17.67
CA PHE A 94 -5.61 -1.11 -16.79
C PHE A 94 -5.41 -2.54 -17.31
N LYS A 95 -5.88 -2.84 -18.53
CA LYS A 95 -5.65 -4.13 -19.18
C LYS A 95 -4.15 -4.41 -19.30
N GLY A 96 -3.74 -5.59 -18.83
CA GLY A 96 -2.33 -6.03 -18.89
C GLY A 96 -1.43 -5.47 -17.79
N PHE A 97 -1.96 -4.70 -16.83
CA PHE A 97 -1.23 -4.20 -15.66
C PHE A 97 0.06 -3.43 -16.00
N LEU A 98 -0.02 -2.59 -17.04
CA LEU A 98 1.12 -1.84 -17.53
C LEU A 98 1.58 -0.77 -16.51
N PRO A 99 2.86 -0.75 -16.13
CA PRO A 99 3.38 0.19 -15.13
C PRO A 99 3.30 1.65 -15.59
N GLU A 100 3.24 1.93 -16.90
CA GLU A 100 3.03 3.27 -17.50
C GLU A 100 1.71 3.88 -17.06
N VAL A 101 0.68 3.05 -16.96
CA VAL A 101 -0.68 3.46 -16.61
C VAL A 101 -0.86 3.42 -15.09
N LEU A 102 -0.30 2.41 -14.44
CA LEU A 102 -0.48 2.18 -13.00
C LEU A 102 0.33 3.15 -12.12
N ALA A 103 1.56 3.51 -12.49
CA ALA A 103 2.38 4.38 -11.65
C ALA A 103 1.74 5.78 -11.44
N PRO A 104 1.23 6.47 -12.48
CA PRO A 104 0.50 7.72 -12.29
C PRO A 104 -0.75 7.59 -11.41
N LEU A 105 -1.44 6.45 -11.44
CA LEU A 105 -2.58 6.17 -10.57
C LEU A 105 -2.13 6.09 -9.10
N VAL A 106 -1.06 5.37 -8.80
CA VAL A 106 -0.53 5.26 -7.44
C VAL A 106 -0.02 6.62 -6.95
N VAL A 107 0.70 7.37 -7.78
CA VAL A 107 1.23 8.69 -7.41
C VAL A 107 0.11 9.72 -7.20
N SER A 108 -0.93 9.71 -8.03
CA SER A 108 -2.09 10.59 -7.81
C SER A 108 -2.85 10.22 -6.53
N THR A 109 -3.00 8.94 -6.25
CA THR A 109 -3.57 8.43 -4.99
C THR A 109 -2.72 8.86 -3.79
N GLN A 110 -1.39 8.78 -3.90
CA GLN A 110 -0.47 9.23 -2.87
C GLN A 110 -0.59 10.73 -2.62
N LYS A 111 -0.66 11.57 -3.66
CA LYS A 111 -0.85 13.02 -3.52
C LYS A 111 -2.19 13.37 -2.85
N GLN A 112 -3.23 12.59 -3.12
CA GLN A 112 -4.57 12.82 -2.55
C GLN A 112 -4.66 12.46 -1.06
N PHE A 113 -4.09 11.33 -0.65
CA PHE A 113 -4.27 10.78 0.70
C PHE A 113 -3.03 10.89 1.60
N ASN A 114 -1.85 11.14 1.03
CA ASN A 114 -0.57 11.32 1.69
C ASN A 114 -0.21 10.18 2.65
N PHE A 115 -0.09 8.96 2.13
CA PHE A 115 0.32 7.79 2.92
C PHE A 115 1.79 7.89 3.35
N THR A 116 2.14 7.28 4.47
CA THR A 116 3.55 7.18 4.90
C THR A 116 4.24 5.97 4.30
N HIS A 117 3.48 4.92 3.96
CA HIS A 117 3.99 3.69 3.37
C HIS A 117 3.21 3.30 2.12
N ILE A 118 3.92 2.83 1.09
CA ILE A 118 3.33 2.22 -0.10
C ILE A 118 3.96 0.82 -0.24
N MET A 119 3.12 -0.20 -0.22
CA MET A 119 3.55 -1.60 -0.20
C MET A 119 2.90 -2.37 -1.34
N SER A 120 3.66 -3.27 -1.96
CA SER A 120 3.12 -4.26 -2.90
C SER A 120 3.72 -5.63 -2.63
N GLY A 121 3.09 -6.67 -3.18
CA GLY A 121 3.68 -8.00 -3.18
C GLY A 121 4.94 -8.06 -4.03
N SER A 122 5.90 -8.90 -3.68
CA SER A 122 7.11 -9.17 -4.48
C SER A 122 6.83 -10.03 -5.71
N THR A 123 5.83 -9.66 -6.50
CA THR A 123 5.41 -10.34 -7.74
C THR A 123 5.97 -9.62 -8.98
N ALA A 124 5.73 -10.16 -10.17
CA ALA A 124 6.11 -9.50 -11.42
C ALA A 124 5.49 -8.09 -11.54
N VAL A 125 4.22 -7.92 -11.16
CA VAL A 125 3.54 -6.62 -11.20
C VAL A 125 4.15 -5.67 -10.17
N GLY A 126 4.32 -6.11 -8.91
CA GLY A 126 4.87 -5.28 -7.85
C GLY A 126 6.32 -4.84 -8.13
N LYS A 127 7.17 -5.77 -8.59
CA LYS A 127 8.59 -5.48 -8.94
C LYS A 127 8.73 -4.53 -10.13
N ASN A 128 7.79 -4.55 -11.07
CA ASN A 128 7.79 -3.61 -12.21
C ASN A 128 7.20 -2.24 -11.83
N LEU A 129 6.21 -2.20 -10.93
CA LEU A 129 5.48 -0.99 -10.57
C LEU A 129 6.21 -0.15 -9.52
N ILE A 130 6.66 -0.78 -8.43
CA ILE A 130 7.18 -0.09 -7.24
C ILE A 130 8.39 0.80 -7.55
N PRO A 131 9.43 0.34 -8.27
CA PRO A 131 10.58 1.19 -8.58
C PRO A 131 10.20 2.42 -9.40
N ARG A 132 9.22 2.31 -10.31
CA ARG A 132 8.73 3.46 -11.08
C ARG A 132 7.95 4.44 -10.21
N VAL A 133 7.12 3.95 -9.30
CA VAL A 133 6.40 4.81 -8.34
C VAL A 133 7.40 5.53 -7.43
N ALA A 134 8.41 4.83 -6.92
CA ALA A 134 9.44 5.40 -6.07
C ALA A 134 10.24 6.50 -6.81
N ALA A 135 10.62 6.27 -8.07
CA ALA A 135 11.28 7.26 -8.90
C ALA A 135 10.43 8.52 -9.13
N GLN A 136 9.10 8.37 -9.32
CA GLN A 136 8.20 9.53 -9.48
C GLN A 136 7.96 10.31 -8.18
N LEU A 137 8.17 9.67 -7.02
CA LEU A 137 8.06 10.28 -5.70
C LEU A 137 9.41 10.77 -5.15
N ASP A 138 10.50 10.56 -5.89
CA ASP A 138 11.88 10.88 -5.50
C ASP A 138 12.30 10.24 -4.16
N VAL A 139 12.05 8.93 -4.04
CA VAL A 139 12.40 8.13 -2.86
C VAL A 139 13.07 6.82 -3.25
N SER A 140 13.85 6.23 -2.33
CA SER A 140 14.52 4.96 -2.57
C SER A 140 13.58 3.78 -2.29
N PRO A 141 13.30 2.90 -3.27
CA PRO A 141 12.49 1.71 -3.03
C PRO A 141 13.27 0.64 -2.24
N ILE A 142 12.57 -0.13 -1.41
CA ILE A 142 13.10 -1.34 -0.76
C ILE A 142 12.49 -2.57 -1.42
N SER A 143 13.33 -3.46 -1.92
CA SER A 143 12.88 -4.71 -2.54
C SER A 143 12.90 -5.87 -1.54
N GLU A 144 11.89 -6.73 -1.63
CA GLU A 144 11.82 -8.08 -1.03
C GLU A 144 12.02 -8.08 0.50
N VAL A 145 11.25 -7.25 1.20
CA VAL A 145 11.26 -7.20 2.66
C VAL A 145 10.70 -8.50 3.23
N THR A 146 11.47 -9.14 4.09
CA THR A 146 11.08 -10.39 4.77
C THR A 146 10.67 -10.17 6.23
N ALA A 147 11.09 -9.06 6.85
CA ALA A 147 10.64 -8.68 8.19
C ALA A 147 10.56 -7.17 8.39
N VAL A 148 9.58 -6.74 9.18
CA VAL A 148 9.43 -5.35 9.65
C VAL A 148 9.94 -5.31 11.10
N LYS A 149 10.92 -4.44 11.40
CA LYS A 149 11.47 -4.26 12.76
C LYS A 149 10.87 -3.03 13.46
N SER A 150 10.64 -1.97 12.69
CA SER A 150 9.95 -0.74 13.12
C SER A 150 9.28 -0.11 11.90
N GLU A 151 8.61 1.03 12.09
CA GLU A 151 8.00 1.80 11.00
C GLU A 151 9.00 2.13 9.87
N ASP A 152 10.26 2.37 10.20
CA ASP A 152 11.30 2.81 9.26
C ASP A 152 12.43 1.78 9.06
N THR A 153 12.38 0.62 9.71
CA THR A 153 13.46 -0.37 9.69
C THR A 153 12.98 -1.73 9.22
N PHE A 154 13.60 -2.23 8.16
CA PHE A 154 13.20 -3.44 7.44
C PHE A 154 14.38 -4.40 7.28
N VAL A 155 14.08 -5.68 7.14
CA VAL A 155 15.06 -6.71 6.82
C VAL A 155 14.78 -7.27 5.44
N ARG A 156 15.82 -7.38 4.62
CA ARG A 156 15.74 -8.03 3.31
C ARG A 156 16.93 -8.98 3.10
N PRO A 157 16.75 -10.06 2.32
CA PRO A 157 17.86 -10.89 1.89
C PRO A 157 18.71 -10.17 0.84
N VAL A 158 20.01 -10.45 0.85
CA VAL A 158 20.96 -10.06 -0.18
C VAL A 158 21.84 -11.26 -0.53
N TYR A 159 22.52 -11.21 -1.69
CA TYR A 159 23.35 -12.31 -2.18
C TYR A 159 22.59 -13.65 -2.24
N ALA A 160 21.45 -13.68 -2.91
CA ALA A 160 20.58 -14.86 -3.03
C ALA A 160 20.15 -15.48 -1.68
N GLY A 161 20.03 -14.66 -0.63
CA GLY A 161 19.59 -15.09 0.69
C GLY A 161 20.71 -15.53 1.64
N ASN A 162 21.98 -15.43 1.22
CA ASN A 162 23.12 -15.80 2.06
C ASN A 162 23.37 -14.81 3.21
N ALA A 163 22.92 -13.56 3.07
CA ALA A 163 22.98 -12.58 4.15
C ALA A 163 21.66 -11.83 4.30
N LEU A 164 21.34 -11.45 5.53
CA LEU A 164 20.19 -10.61 5.86
C LEU A 164 20.68 -9.20 6.16
N GLN A 165 20.17 -8.23 5.41
CA GLN A 165 20.48 -6.83 5.59
C GLN A 165 19.33 -6.13 6.32
N THR A 166 19.65 -5.51 7.46
CA THR A 166 18.74 -4.58 8.15
C THR A 166 18.99 -3.17 7.63
N ILE A 167 17.95 -2.51 7.13
CA ILE A 167 18.02 -1.18 6.51
C ILE A 167 17.05 -0.26 7.22
N LYS A 168 17.53 0.94 7.57
CA LYS A 168 16.71 2.04 8.06
C LYS A 168 16.48 3.06 6.93
N VAL A 169 15.23 3.41 6.67
CA VAL A 169 14.83 4.35 5.61
C VAL A 169 14.52 5.72 6.19
N LEU A 170 15.22 6.73 5.69
CA LEU A 170 15.09 8.11 6.14
C LEU A 170 14.08 8.92 5.30
N ASP A 171 13.69 8.39 4.13
CA ASP A 171 12.74 9.04 3.22
C ASP A 171 11.38 9.25 3.91
N ALA A 172 10.70 10.33 3.53
CA ALA A 172 9.40 10.68 4.10
C ALA A 172 8.32 9.62 3.77
N ILE A 173 8.40 9.02 2.58
CA ILE A 173 7.48 7.97 2.11
C ILE A 173 8.29 6.69 1.91
N LYS A 174 7.92 5.63 2.60
CA LYS A 174 8.57 4.32 2.48
C LYS A 174 7.86 3.53 1.38
N VAL A 175 8.55 3.25 0.29
CA VAL A 175 8.01 2.47 -0.82
C VAL A 175 8.71 1.13 -0.87
N LEU A 176 7.98 0.02 -0.76
CA LEU A 176 8.60 -1.30 -0.67
C LEU A 176 7.78 -2.45 -1.26
N THR A 177 8.46 -3.56 -1.55
CA THR A 177 7.83 -4.85 -1.84
C THR A 177 8.04 -5.85 -0.71
N VAL A 178 7.05 -6.72 -0.50
CA VAL A 178 7.03 -7.80 0.50
C VAL A 178 6.76 -9.13 -0.19
#